data_AF-A0A956FEA9-F1
#
_entry.id   AF-A0A956FEA9-F1
#
_cell.length_a   1.000
_cell.length_b   1.000
_cell.length_c   1.000
_cell.angle_alpha   90.00
_cell.angle_beta   90.00
_cell.angle_gamma   90.00
#
_symmetry.space_group_name_H-M   'P 1'
#
loop_
_entity.id
_entity.type
_entity.pdbx_description
1 polymer ?
#
loop_
_entity_poly.entity_id
_entity_poly.type
_entity_poly.pdbx_seq_one_letter_code
_entity_poly.pdbx_strand_id
1 'polypeptide(L)'
;MVQPVDIALSRRKGLLTIEWEDGMVSELPLAYLRGWCPCAACQGHGTVVQFHPAPADIGLELMAEAGSYALHLRFTDGHDSGIYTWGWLRRIAPDSPPAGLKSGRFEGGRFEPL
;
A
#
# COMPACT_ATOMS: atom_id res chain seq x y z
N MET A 1 1.81 17.56 -0.16
CA MET A 1 1.39 16.15 -0.14
C MET A 1 0.24 16.08 0.83
N VAL A 2 -0.89 15.49 0.44
CA VAL A 2 -2.06 15.37 1.32
C VAL A 2 -1.69 14.49 2.53
N GLN A 3 -2.08 14.90 3.73
CA GLN A 3 -1.81 14.15 4.95
C GLN A 3 -3.00 13.24 5.30
N PRO A 4 -2.75 12.12 6.01
CA PRO A 4 -3.82 11.33 6.59
C PRO A 4 -4.45 12.08 7.78
N VAL A 5 -5.77 12.01 7.87
CA VAL A 5 -6.58 12.49 9.00
C VAL A 5 -6.91 11.33 9.93
N ASP A 6 -7.22 10.17 9.38
CA ASP A 6 -7.44 8.92 10.12
C ASP A 6 -6.82 7.73 9.38
N ILE A 7 -6.36 6.74 10.16
CA ILE A 7 -5.74 5.52 9.67
C ILE A 7 -6.33 4.33 10.45
N ALA A 8 -7.08 3.48 9.76
CA ALA A 8 -7.75 2.33 10.36
C ALA A 8 -7.28 1.01 9.73
N LEU A 9 -6.85 0.06 10.57
CA LEU A 9 -6.48 -1.29 10.15
C LEU A 9 -7.56 -2.31 10.57
N SER A 10 -8.24 -2.89 9.58
CA SER A 10 -9.13 -4.03 9.80
C SER A 10 -8.39 -5.35 9.60
N ARG A 11 -7.85 -5.91 10.69
CA ARG A 11 -7.15 -7.21 10.64
C ARG A 11 -8.00 -8.35 10.11
N ARG A 12 -9.29 -8.39 10.48
CA ARG A 12 -10.23 -9.42 10.02
C ARG A 12 -10.47 -9.34 8.51
N LYS A 13 -10.58 -8.13 7.96
CA LYS A 13 -10.81 -7.90 6.53
C LYS A 13 -9.53 -7.90 5.70
N GLY A 14 -8.35 -7.84 6.35
CA GLY A 14 -7.09 -7.63 5.65
C GLY A 14 -7.09 -6.30 4.90
N LEU A 15 -7.58 -5.22 5.52
CA LEU A 15 -7.78 -3.93 4.86
C LEU A 15 -7.21 -2.78 5.69
N LEU A 16 -6.40 -1.93 5.04
CA LEU A 16 -5.97 -0.63 5.55
C LEU A 16 -6.84 0.46 4.91
N THR A 17 -7.46 1.29 5.73
CA THR A 17 -8.25 2.44 5.28
C THR A 17 -7.56 3.72 5.74
N ILE A 18 -7.41 4.68 4.84
CA ILE A 18 -6.83 6.00 5.13
C ILE A 18 -7.80 7.08 4.69
N GLU A 19 -8.20 7.94 5.62
CA GLU A 19 -8.94 9.17 5.33
C GLU A 19 -7.95 10.31 5.16
N TRP A 20 -8.10 11.10 4.10
CA TRP A 20 -7.16 12.16 3.73
C TRP A 20 -7.74 13.55 3.99
N GLU A 21 -6.89 14.55 4.19
CA GLU A 21 -7.31 15.94 4.41
C GLU A 21 -8.12 16.54 3.25
N ASP A 22 -7.99 15.98 2.04
CA ASP A 22 -8.77 16.37 0.86
C ASP A 22 -10.17 15.72 0.82
N GLY A 23 -10.54 14.98 1.86
CA GLY A 23 -11.83 14.30 2.00
C GLY A 23 -11.93 12.98 1.23
N MET A 24 -10.88 12.54 0.54
CA MET A 24 -10.88 11.22 -0.09
C MET A 24 -10.57 10.12 0.92
N VAL A 25 -10.98 8.90 0.59
CA VAL A 25 -10.66 7.70 1.36
C VAL A 25 -9.89 6.73 0.46
N SER A 26 -8.89 6.07 1.00
CA SER A 26 -8.15 5.02 0.29
C SER A 26 -8.30 3.69 1.02
N GLU A 27 -8.87 2.71 0.32
CA GLU A 27 -8.98 1.33 0.79
C GLU A 27 -7.89 0.47 0.15
N LEU A 28 -6.99 -0.06 0.97
CA LEU A 28 -5.79 -0.78 0.57
C LEU A 28 -5.80 -2.20 1.15
N PRO A 29 -6.21 -3.20 0.37
CA PRO A 29 -6.10 -4.60 0.78
C PRO A 29 -4.63 -4.95 1.11
N LEU A 30 -4.38 -5.69 2.19
CA LEU A 30 -3.01 -5.98 2.65
C LEU A 30 -2.19 -6.73 1.61
N ALA A 31 -2.79 -7.69 0.89
CA ALA A 31 -2.14 -8.40 -0.21
C ALA A 31 -1.70 -7.45 -1.34
N TYR A 32 -2.53 -6.46 -1.64
CA TYR A 32 -2.20 -5.45 -2.63
C TYR A 32 -1.10 -4.50 -2.17
N LEU A 33 -1.22 -4.02 -0.93
CA LEU A 33 -0.24 -3.14 -0.30
C LEU A 33 1.13 -3.80 -0.26
N ARG A 34 1.18 -5.06 0.16
CA ARG A 34 2.38 -5.89 0.15
C ARG A 34 2.95 -6.03 -1.26
N GLY A 35 2.10 -6.19 -2.28
CA GLY A 35 2.58 -6.33 -3.64
C GLY A 35 3.20 -5.07 -4.23
N TRP A 36 2.85 -3.90 -3.69
CA TRP A 36 3.51 -2.63 -3.97
C TRP A 36 4.53 -2.21 -2.91
N CYS A 37 5.15 -3.17 -2.22
CA CYS A 37 6.16 -2.87 -1.22
C CYS A 37 7.30 -2.04 -1.83
N PRO A 38 7.61 -0.85 -1.29
CA PRO A 38 8.61 0.05 -1.86
C PRO A 38 10.05 -0.28 -1.42
N CYS A 39 10.27 -1.34 -0.62
CA CYS A 39 11.60 -1.65 -0.10
C CYS A 39 12.55 -2.12 -1.22
N ALA A 40 13.84 -1.90 -1.02
CA ALA A 40 14.88 -2.28 -1.98
C ALA A 40 14.91 -3.79 -2.27
N ALA A 41 14.53 -4.62 -1.29
CA ALA A 41 14.43 -6.08 -1.50
C ALA A 41 13.32 -6.46 -2.49
N CYS A 42 12.26 -5.65 -2.60
CA CYS A 42 11.18 -5.86 -3.58
C CYS A 42 11.50 -5.16 -4.92
N GLN A 43 11.83 -3.87 -4.89
CA GLN A 43 11.94 -3.04 -6.10
C GLN A 43 13.35 -3.02 -6.72
N GLY A 44 14.36 -3.55 -6.02
CA GLY A 44 15.76 -3.38 -6.38
C GLY A 44 16.22 -1.93 -6.23
N HIS A 45 17.35 -1.59 -6.89
CA HIS A 45 17.88 -0.22 -6.95
C HIS A 45 17.50 0.51 -8.24
N GLY A 46 16.59 -0.08 -9.04
CA GLY A 46 16.14 0.49 -10.30
C GLY A 46 15.09 1.60 -10.10
N THR A 47 14.82 2.35 -11.16
CA THR A 47 13.78 3.39 -11.17
C THR A 47 12.39 2.85 -11.51
N VAL A 48 12.29 1.56 -11.87
CA VAL A 48 11.05 0.91 -12.26
C VAL A 48 10.43 0.25 -11.03
N VAL A 49 9.19 0.61 -10.74
CA VAL A 49 8.40 -0.06 -9.70
C VAL A 49 7.58 -1.17 -10.34
N GLN A 50 7.59 -2.35 -9.73
CA GLN A 50 6.86 -3.53 -10.15
C GLN A 50 5.95 -4.04 -9.05
N PHE A 51 4.85 -4.65 -9.46
CA PHE A 51 3.93 -5.33 -8.56
C PHE A 51 4.40 -6.77 -8.33
N HIS A 52 4.48 -7.18 -7.07
CA HIS A 52 4.86 -8.53 -6.67
C HIS A 52 3.69 -9.22 -5.96
N PRO A 53 2.98 -10.17 -6.60
CA PRO A 53 1.81 -10.82 -6.00
C PRO A 53 2.11 -11.37 -4.60
N ALA A 54 1.19 -11.14 -3.67
CA ALA A 54 1.27 -11.63 -2.29
C ALA A 54 0.12 -12.60 -1.98
N PRO A 55 0.29 -13.52 -0.99
CA PRO A 55 -0.79 -14.38 -0.53
C PRO A 55 -2.02 -13.57 -0.09
N ALA A 56 -3.23 -14.08 -0.39
CA ALA A 56 -4.48 -13.37 -0.09
C ALA A 56 -4.76 -13.27 1.43
N ASP A 57 -4.19 -14.17 2.22
CA ASP A 57 -4.30 -14.25 3.68
C ASP A 57 -3.18 -13.47 4.41
N ILE A 58 -2.36 -12.71 3.67
CA ILE A 58 -1.27 -11.96 4.27
C ILE A 58 -1.77 -10.94 5.30
N GLY A 59 -1.12 -10.92 6.45
CA GLY A 59 -1.41 -10.00 7.54
C GLY A 59 -0.29 -8.98 7.75
N LEU A 60 -0.55 -8.08 8.70
CA LEU A 60 0.47 -7.21 9.28
C LEU A 60 0.84 -7.70 10.69
N GLU A 61 2.13 -7.89 10.90
CA GLU A 61 2.73 -8.08 12.22
C GLU A 61 2.91 -6.73 12.93
N LEU A 62 3.31 -5.70 12.17
CA LEU A 62 3.53 -4.36 12.70
C LEU A 62 3.01 -3.30 11.73
N MET A 63 2.39 -2.28 12.31
CA MET A 63 2.08 -1.02 11.67
C MET A 63 2.49 0.09 12.64
N ALA A 64 3.45 0.91 12.26
CA ALA A 64 3.93 2.03 13.06
C ALA A 64 4.12 3.26 12.18
N GLU A 65 3.97 4.44 12.76
CA GLU A 65 4.35 5.67 12.09
C GLU A 65 5.87 5.77 11.97
N ALA A 66 6.36 6.10 10.78
CA ALA A 66 7.75 6.40 10.51
C ALA A 66 7.91 7.92 10.38
N GLY A 67 7.94 8.59 11.53
CA GLY A 67 7.83 10.05 11.59
C GLY A 67 6.47 10.53 11.08
N SER A 68 6.40 11.76 10.57
CA SER A 68 5.15 12.39 10.11
C SER A 68 4.84 12.18 8.63
N TYR A 69 5.55 11.29 7.93
CA TYR A 69 5.49 11.20 6.46
C TYR A 69 5.22 9.80 5.89
N ALA A 70 5.17 8.76 6.73
CA ALA A 70 5.08 7.38 6.27
C ALA A 70 4.57 6.41 7.34
N LEU A 71 4.18 5.21 6.88
CA LEU A 71 4.02 4.02 7.71
C LEU A 71 5.20 3.06 7.52
N HIS A 72 5.72 2.54 8.62
CA HIS A 72 6.53 1.33 8.63
C HIS A 72 5.61 0.13 8.80
N LEU A 73 5.62 -0.76 7.81
CA LEU A 73 4.80 -1.98 7.80
C LEU A 73 5.68 -3.24 7.81
N ARG A 74 5.31 -4.20 8.65
CA ARG A 74 5.86 -5.56 8.65
C ARG A 74 4.78 -6.56 8.35
N PHE A 75 4.98 -7.40 7.34
CA PHE A 75 4.04 -8.41 6.89
C PHE A 75 4.39 -9.79 7.43
N THR A 76 3.38 -10.66 7.51
CA THR A 76 3.52 -12.03 8.04
C THR A 76 4.36 -12.97 7.16
N ASP A 77 4.77 -12.54 5.96
CA ASP A 77 5.67 -13.27 5.08
C ASP A 77 7.16 -12.90 5.27
N GLY A 78 7.48 -12.16 6.34
CA GLY A 78 8.84 -11.75 6.69
C GLY A 78 9.30 -10.43 6.05
N HIS A 79 8.46 -9.75 5.26
CA HIS A 79 8.80 -8.43 4.71
C HIS A 79 8.65 -7.35 5.78
N ASP A 80 9.77 -6.84 6.29
CA ASP A 80 9.80 -6.06 7.53
C ASP A 80 10.41 -4.66 7.41
N SER A 81 10.78 -4.23 6.21
CA SER A 81 11.52 -2.98 5.92
C SER A 81 10.76 -2.01 5.03
N GLY A 82 9.47 -2.25 4.78
CA GLY A 82 8.64 -1.38 3.93
C GLY A 82 8.29 -0.06 4.61
N ILE A 83 8.84 1.05 4.11
CA ILE A 83 8.46 2.41 4.49
C ILE A 83 7.53 2.97 3.40
N TYR A 84 6.25 3.03 3.72
CA TYR A 84 5.17 3.47 2.84
C TYR A 84 4.88 4.95 3.09
N THR A 85 5.46 5.83 2.28
CA THR A 85 5.20 7.26 2.40
C THR A 85 3.75 7.60 2.09
N TRP A 86 3.22 8.69 2.63
CA TRP A 86 1.86 9.17 2.31
C TRP A 86 1.65 9.33 0.81
N GLY A 87 2.64 9.88 0.11
CA GLY A 87 2.61 10.01 -1.34
C GLY A 87 2.61 8.67 -2.05
N TRP A 88 3.32 7.66 -1.53
CA TRP A 88 3.29 6.30 -2.08
C TRP A 88 1.93 5.65 -1.90
N LEU A 89 1.40 5.66 -0.68
CA LEU A 89 0.07 5.11 -0.35
C LEU A 89 -1.03 5.77 -1.18
N ARG A 90 -0.95 7.09 -1.34
CA ARG A 90 -1.86 7.86 -2.18
C ARG A 90 -1.74 7.50 -3.66
N ARG A 91 -0.52 7.27 -4.14
CA ARG A 91 -0.24 6.91 -5.54
C ARG A 91 -0.74 5.51 -5.88
N ILE A 92 -0.63 4.55 -4.98
CA ILE A 92 -1.04 3.16 -5.25
C ILE A 92 -2.52 2.90 -4.91
N ALA A 93 -3.21 3.82 -4.25
CA ALA A 93 -4.61 3.65 -3.88
C ALA A 93 -5.49 3.35 -5.11
N PRO A 94 -6.28 2.25 -5.11
CA PRO A 94 -7.11 1.87 -6.26
C PRO A 94 -8.08 2.97 -6.69
N ASP A 95 -8.61 3.72 -5.73
CA ASP A 95 -9.62 4.78 -5.94
C ASP A 95 -9.01 6.14 -6.27
N SER A 96 -7.69 6.24 -6.31
CA SER A 96 -6.95 7.45 -6.67
C SER A 96 -6.02 7.13 -7.84
N PRO A 97 -6.50 7.21 -9.10
CA PRO A 97 -5.76 6.68 -10.24
C PRO A 97 -4.40 7.39 -10.37
N PRO A 98 -3.28 6.64 -10.35
CA PRO A 98 -1.97 7.24 -10.55
C PRO A 98 -1.77 7.63 -12.02
N ALA A 99 -1.55 8.92 -12.25
CA ALA A 99 -0.85 9.34 -13.47
C ALA A 99 0.54 8.69 -13.49
N GLY A 100 0.83 7.89 -14.52
CA GLY A 100 2.17 7.37 -14.82
C GLY A 100 2.56 6.04 -14.15
N LEU A 101 1.63 5.29 -13.54
CA LEU A 101 1.85 3.85 -13.32
C LEU A 101 1.32 3.10 -14.54
N LYS A 102 2.14 2.24 -15.16
CA LYS A 102 1.66 1.36 -16.23
C LYS A 102 0.67 0.37 -15.62
N SER A 103 -0.61 0.60 -15.91
CA SER A 103 -1.49 -0.43 -16.43
C SER A 103 -2.22 -1.36 -15.46
N GLY A 104 -3.46 -1.13 -14.96
CA GLY A 104 -4.62 -2.07 -14.86
C GLY A 104 -5.65 -2.06 -13.69
N ARG A 105 -6.58 -3.04 -13.63
CA ARG A 105 -7.97 -3.06 -13.10
C ARG A 105 -8.18 -3.85 -11.79
N PHE A 106 -8.85 -3.33 -10.77
CA PHE A 106 -9.27 -4.21 -9.66
C PHE A 106 -10.53 -5.07 -9.97
N GLU A 107 -10.53 -6.40 -9.85
CA GLU A 107 -11.72 -7.27 -9.90
C GLU A 107 -11.81 -8.25 -8.71
N GLY A 108 -12.94 -8.22 -7.98
CA GLY A 108 -13.19 -9.09 -6.82
C GLY A 108 -12.26 -8.87 -5.62
N GLY A 109 -11.71 -7.65 -5.46
CA GLY A 109 -10.71 -7.32 -4.44
C GLY A 109 -9.25 -7.49 -4.87
N ARG A 110 -8.95 -7.56 -6.18
CA ARG A 110 -7.58 -7.70 -6.74
C ARG A 110 -7.28 -6.79 -7.93
N PHE A 111 -6.14 -6.07 -7.96
CA PHE A 111 -5.59 -5.29 -9.09
C PHE A 111 -5.22 -6.17 -10.30
N GLU A 112 -5.49 -5.75 -11.53
CA GLU A 112 -5.41 -6.50 -12.79
C GLU A 112 -4.73 -5.66 -13.87
N PRO A 113 -3.40 -5.60 -13.87
CA PRO A 113 -2.66 -4.77 -14.78
C PRO A 113 -3.13 -4.86 -16.29
N LEU A 114 -3.41 -3.76 -17.05
CA LEU A 114 -3.65 -3.80 -18.51
C LEU A 114 -2.29 -3.97 -19.20
#